data_AF-A0A7C0Y8W1-F1
#
_entry.id   AF-A0A7C0Y8W1-F1
#
_cell.length_a   1.000
_cell.length_b   1.000
_cell.length_c   1.000
_cell.angle_alpha   90.00
_cell.angle_beta   90.00
_cell.angle_gamma   90.00
#
_symmetry.space_group_name_H-M   'P 1'
#
loop_
_entity.id
_entity.type
_entity.pdbx_description
1 polymer ?
#
loop_
_entity_poly.entity_id
_entity_poly.type
_entity_poly.pdbx_seq_one_letter_code
_entity_poly.pdbx_strand_id
1 'polypeptide(L)' 'MGSRGLIRVVGLGPGVEELLTPLARMALEAAQDLVGYREYLRRAEALVSCEGKSLYPFPMGGELERCRKALELAER' A
#
# COMPACT_ATOMS: atom_id res chain seq x y z
N MET A 1 15.68 21.95 1.01
CA MET A 1 14.74 21.14 1.82
C MET A 1 14.91 19.69 1.46
N GLY A 2 14.94 18.76 2.42
CA GLY A 2 14.82 17.34 2.11
C GLY A 2 13.42 17.04 1.58
N SER A 3 13.34 16.33 0.46
CA SER A 3 12.07 15.86 -0.09
C SER A 3 11.51 14.75 0.81
N ARG A 4 10.42 15.02 1.53
CA ARG A 4 9.69 13.96 2.24
C ARG A 4 8.98 13.07 1.22
N GLY A 5 8.92 11.78 1.49
CA GLY A 5 8.08 10.84 0.75
C GLY A 5 6.59 11.13 0.88
N LEU A 6 5.79 10.47 0.03
CA LEU A 6 4.34 10.65 -0.03
C LEU A 6 3.61 9.38 0.43
N ILE A 7 2.80 9.50 1.48
CA ILE A 7 1.90 8.44 1.94
C ILE A 7 0.53 8.62 1.29
N ARG A 8 -0.02 7.54 0.71
CA ARG A 8 -1.40 7.47 0.23
C ARG A 8 -2.13 6.36 0.97
N VAL A 9 -3.28 6.67 1.58
CA VAL A 9 -4.18 5.65 2.14
C VAL A 9 -5.12 5.21 1.03
N VAL A 10 -4.99 3.96 0.58
CA VAL A 10 -5.73 3.44 -0.58
C VAL A 10 -6.75 2.38 -0.13
N GLY A 11 -8.01 2.57 -0.51
CA GLY A 11 -9.05 1.54 -0.39
C GLY A 11 -9.05 0.63 -1.61
N LEU A 12 -8.94 -0.69 -1.40
CA LEU A 12 -8.96 -1.71 -2.47
C LEU A 12 -10.38 -2.12 -2.91
N GLY A 13 -11.42 -1.48 -2.36
CA GLY A 13 -12.80 -1.92 -2.55
C GLY A 13 -13.05 -3.33 -2.00
N PRO A 14 -14.03 -4.08 -2.56
CA PRO A 14 -14.35 -5.44 -2.10
C PRO A 14 -13.32 -6.50 -2.56
N GLY A 15 -12.34 -6.15 -3.39
CA GLY A 15 -11.28 -7.05 -3.86
C GLY A 15 -11.54 -7.73 -5.20
N VAL A 16 -12.44 -7.18 -6.03
CA VAL A 16 -12.54 -7.51 -7.46
C VAL A 16 -12.10 -6.33 -8.31
N GLU A 17 -11.52 -6.63 -9.46
CA GLU A 17 -10.80 -5.71 -10.34
C GLU A 17 -11.68 -4.59 -10.89
N GLU A 18 -12.91 -4.92 -11.28
CA GLU A 18 -13.91 -4.01 -11.85
C GLU A 18 -14.38 -2.93 -10.85
N LEU A 19 -14.11 -3.13 -9.55
CA LEU A 19 -14.47 -2.22 -8.47
C LEU A 19 -13.26 -1.50 -7.86
N LEU A 20 -12.05 -1.70 -8.39
CA LEU A 20 -10.90 -0.86 -8.06
C LEU A 20 -11.00 0.47 -8.80
N THR A 21 -11.04 1.58 -8.05
CA THR A 21 -11.15 2.90 -8.69
C THR A 21 -9.86 3.26 -9.45
N PRO A 22 -9.95 4.01 -10.57
CA PRO A 22 -8.76 4.41 -11.33
C PRO A 22 -7.69 5.12 -10.48
N LEU A 23 -8.11 5.95 -9.52
CA LEU A 23 -7.20 6.64 -8.61
C LEU A 23 -6.51 5.68 -7.63
N ALA A 24 -7.21 4.63 -7.16
CA ALA A 24 -6.62 3.59 -6.33
C ALA A 24 -5.58 2.77 -7.11
N ARG A 25 -5.89 2.36 -8.34
CA ARG A 25 -4.92 1.73 -9.26
C ARG A 25 -3.66 2.60 -9.41
N MET A 26 -3.81 3.85 -9.85
CA MET A 26 -2.67 4.76 -10.08
C MET A 26 -1.82 4.97 -8.82
N ALA A 27 -2.45 5.01 -7.64
CA ALA A 27 -1.74 5.15 -6.37
C ALA A 27 -0.88 3.91 -6.03
N LEU A 28 -1.37 2.69 -6.29
CA LEU A 28 -0.65 1.44 -6.06
C LEU A 28 0.46 1.23 -7.12
N GLU A 29 0.17 1.52 -8.39
CA GLU A 29 1.13 1.44 -9.50
C GLU A 29 2.30 2.42 -9.33
N ALA A 30 2.04 3.62 -8.78
CA ALA A 30 3.08 4.61 -8.48
C ALA A 30 3.81 4.37 -7.14
N ALA A 31 3.35 3.46 -6.28
CA ALA A 31 3.99 3.19 -4.98
C ALA A 31 5.27 2.37 -5.13
N GLN A 32 6.30 2.73 -4.36
CA GLN A 32 7.55 1.96 -4.22
C GLN A 32 7.43 0.93 -3.07
N ASP A 33 6.71 1.31 -2.01
CA ASP A 33 6.49 0.53 -0.81
C ASP A 33 4.98 0.34 -0.57
N LEU A 34 4.54 -0.88 -0.26
CA LEU A 34 3.17 -1.18 0.16
C LEU A 34 3.15 -1.70 1.59
N VAL A 35 2.54 -0.93 2.49
CA VAL A 35 2.34 -1.28 3.89
C VAL A 35 0.89 -1.65 4.13
N GLY A 36 0.61 -2.84 4.67
CA GLY A 36 -0.77 -3.30 4.80
C GLY A 36 -0.96 -4.51 5.69
N TYR A 37 -2.23 -4.83 5.97
CA TYR A 37 -2.58 -6.15 6.48
C TYR A 37 -2.27 -7.19 5.41
N ARG A 38 -1.64 -8.32 5.80
CA ARG A 38 -1.13 -9.35 4.88
C ARG A 38 -2.13 -9.78 3.80
N GLU A 39 -3.40 -9.98 4.17
CA GLU A 39 -4.43 -10.41 3.22
C GLU A 39 -4.84 -9.31 2.24
N TYR A 40 -4.74 -8.03 2.62
CA TYR A 40 -5.00 -6.91 1.72
C TYR A 40 -3.83 -6.67 0.76
N LEU A 41 -2.58 -6.92 1.18
CA LEU A 41 -1.44 -6.91 0.25
C LEU A 41 -1.56 -8.03 -0.80
N ARG A 42 -1.94 -9.26 -0.38
CA ARG A 42 -2.23 -10.36 -1.32
C ARG A 42 -3.30 -9.99 -2.35
N ARG A 43 -4.36 -9.27 -1.92
CA ARG A 43 -5.39 -8.77 -2.84
C ARG A 43 -4.85 -7.69 -3.76
N ALA A 44 -4.01 -6.78 -3.28
CA ALA A 44 -3.37 -5.78 -4.13
C ALA A 44 -2.49 -6.43 -5.22
N GLU A 45 -1.73 -7.48 -4.89
CA GLU A 45 -0.94 -8.28 -5.86
C GLU A 45 -1.79 -8.95 -6.95
N ALA A 46 -3.09 -9.18 -6.70
CA ALA A 46 -4.02 -9.73 -7.69
C ALA A 46 -4.70 -8.66 -8.57
N LEU A 47 -4.61 -7.39 -8.17
CA LEU A 47 -5.26 -6.24 -8.84
C LEU A 47 -4.25 -5.38 -9.62
N VAL A 48 -3.00 -5.30 -9.17
CA VAL A 48 -1.92 -4.54 -9.83
C VAL A 48 -0.60 -5.31 -9.76
N SER A 49 0.30 -5.06 -10.71
CA SER A 49 1.65 -5.61 -10.61
C SER A 49 2.38 -5.00 -9.41
N CYS A 50 2.87 -5.89 -8.53
CA CYS A 50 3.74 -5.54 -7.41
C CYS A 50 5.24 -5.79 -7.71
N GLU A 51 5.59 -6.08 -8.96
CA GLU A 51 6.99 -6.31 -9.36
C GLU A 51 7.86 -5.07 -9.07
N GLY A 52 9.03 -5.30 -8.47
CA GLY A 52 9.95 -4.24 -8.07
C GLY A 52 9.53 -3.41 -6.85
N LYS A 53 8.40 -3.71 -6.20
CA LYS A 53 7.90 -3.00 -5.01
C LYS A 53 8.25 -3.73 -3.71
N SER A 54 8.51 -2.98 -2.65
CA SER A 54 8.72 -3.54 -1.31
C SER A 54 7.38 -3.78 -0.61
N LEU A 55 7.13 -5.01 -0.16
CA LEU A 55 5.91 -5.37 0.57
C LEU A 55 6.18 -5.50 2.08
N TYR A 56 5.39 -4.82 2.90
CA TYR A 56 5.47 -4.85 4.36
C TYR A 56 4.16 -5.41 4.95
N PRO A 57 4.01 -6.75 5.03
CA PRO A 57 2.80 -7.40 5.52
C PRO A 57 2.76 -7.48 7.05
N PHE A 58 1.73 -6.88 7.65
CA PHE A 58 1.45 -6.94 9.09
C PHE A 58 0.27 -7.87 9.40
N PRO A 59 0.16 -8.38 10.65
CA PRO A 59 -1.02 -9.11 11.11
C PRO A 59 -2.24 -8.18 11.29
N MET A 60 -3.40 -8.80 11.49
CA MET A 60 -4.60 -8.11 11.97
C MET A 60 -4.36 -7.60 13.40
N GLY A 61 -4.86 -6.42 13.76
CA GLY A 61 -4.63 -5.81 15.09
C GLY A 61 -3.30 -5.06 15.25
N GLY A 62 -2.48 -4.98 14.19
CA GLY A 62 -1.21 -4.23 14.16
C GLY A 62 -1.32 -2.83 13.54
N GLU A 63 -2.40 -2.08 13.84
CA GLU A 63 -2.70 -0.79 13.20
C GLU A 63 -1.58 0.24 13.42
N LEU A 64 -1.08 0.35 14.67
CA LEU A 64 -0.06 1.34 15.03
C LEU A 64 1.29 1.01 14.39
N GLU A 65 1.64 -0.26 14.31
CA GLU A 65 2.88 -0.76 13.70
C GLU A 65 2.87 -0.50 12.19
N ARG A 66 1.74 -0.72 11.50
CA ARG A 66 1.55 -0.34 10.09
C ARG A 66 1.75 1.16 9.88
N CYS A 67 1.06 1.99 10.67
CA CYS A 67 1.15 3.45 10.54
C CYS A 67 2.57 3.97 10.81
N ARG A 68 3.24 3.47 11.86
CA ARG A 68 4.65 3.80 12.16
C ARG A 68 5.56 3.41 11.00
N LYS A 69 5.39 2.22 10.40
CA LYS A 69 6.24 1.78 9.29
C LYS A 69 6.04 2.64 8.04
N ALA A 70 4.81 3.03 7.71
CA ALA A 70 4.54 3.92 6.59
C ALA A 70 5.19 5.32 6.76
N LEU A 71 5.19 5.85 8.00
CA LEU A 71 5.87 7.09 8.34
C LEU A 71 7.40 6.97 8.24
N GLU A 72 7.98 5.92 8.84
CA GLU A 72 9.43 5.62 8.78
C GLU A 72 9.96 5.47 7.35
N LEU A 73 9.14 4.97 6.42
CA LEU A 73 9.50 4.87 5.00
C LEU A 73 9.42 6.22 4.28
N ALA A 74 8.44 7.07 4.61
CA ALA A 74 8.26 8.38 4.00
C ALA A 74 9.20 9.49 4.55
N GLU A 75 9.96 9.20 5.61
CA GLU A 75 11.00 10.08 6.15
C GLU A 75 12.40 9.85 5.53
N ARG A 76 12.52 8.89 4.62
CA ARG A 76 13.75 8.54 3.88
C ARG A 76 13.92 9.39 2.61
#